data_AF-R6XCJ3-F1
#
_entry.id   AF-R6XCJ3-F1
#
_cell.length_a   1.000
_cell.length_b   1.000
_cell.length_c   1.000
_cell.angle_alpha   90.00
_cell.angle_beta   90.00
_cell.angle_gamma   90.00
#
_symmetry.space_group_name_H-M   'P 1'
#
loop_
_entity.id
_entity.type
_entity.pdbx_description
1 polymer ?
#
loop_
_entity_poly.entity_id
_entity_poly.type
_entity_poly.pdbx_seq_one_letter_code
_entity_poly.pdbx_strand_id
1 'polypeptide(L)' 'MLRIILNWRYWVLLAIGSVALIGIFGSPEDYEGFAWWVAFFVSKAIGFYLGYLYFRLFMYWDDRNEIAELSKLVNDMEE' A
#
# COMPACT_ATOMS: atom_id res chain seq x y z
N MET A 1 4.78 -0.82 -20.01
CA MET A 1 5.79 -0.02 -19.26
C MET A 1 5.52 1.48 -19.31
N LEU A 2 5.62 2.18 -20.45
CA LEU A 2 5.37 3.64 -20.53
C LEU A 2 3.97 4.06 -20.04
N ARG A 3 2.95 3.25 -20.32
CA ARG A 3 1.58 3.46 -19.86
C ARG A 3 1.41 3.28 -18.33
N ILE A 4 2.22 2.43 -17.70
CA ILE A 4 2.30 2.32 -16.23
C ILE A 4 2.90 3.60 -15.64
N ILE A 5 3.96 4.12 -16.23
CA ILE A 5 4.64 5.33 -15.74
C ILE A 5 3.76 6.59 -15.89
N LEU A 6 2.95 6.65 -16.96
CA LEU A 6 2.08 7.81 -17.24
C LEU A 6 0.74 7.78 -16.48
N ASN A 7 0.33 6.64 -15.94
CA ASN A 7 -0.96 6.53 -15.25
C ASN A 7 -0.78 6.83 -13.74
N TRP A 8 -1.34 7.97 -13.33
CA TRP A 8 -1.26 8.49 -11.95
C TRP A 8 -1.80 7.52 -10.89
N ARG A 9 -2.71 6.61 -11.25
CA ARG A 9 -3.27 5.60 -10.33
C ARG A 9 -2.19 4.68 -9.78
N TYR A 10 -1.21 4.33 -10.60
CA TYR A 10 -0.07 3.51 -10.16
C TYR A 10 0.83 4.23 -9.17
N TRP A 11 1.02 5.54 -9.36
CA TRP A 11 1.74 6.37 -8.40
C TRP A 11 1.02 6.46 -7.06
N VAL A 12 -0.31 6.53 -7.09
CA VAL A 12 -1.12 6.51 -5.86
C VAL A 12 -1.03 5.16 -5.15
N LEU A 13 -1.15 4.05 -5.87
CA LEU A 13 -0.94 2.71 -5.30
C LEU A 13 0.47 2.59 -4.70
N LEU A 14 1.50 3.03 -5.42
CA LEU A 14 2.88 2.97 -4.95
C LEU A 14 3.08 3.81 -3.68
N ALA A 15 2.55 5.03 -3.64
CA ALA A 15 2.62 5.90 -2.47
C ALA A 15 1.93 5.26 -1.26
N ILE A 16 0.69 4.80 -1.41
CA ILE A 16 -0.09 4.20 -0.31
C ILE A 16 0.57 2.90 0.16
N GLY A 17 1.01 2.05 -0.77
CA GLY A 17 1.71 0.81 -0.46
C GLY A 17 3.01 1.06 0.31
N SER A 18 3.80 2.06 -0.11
CA SER A 18 5.04 2.42 0.58
C SER A 18 4.79 2.89 2.01
N VAL A 19 3.80 3.77 2.21
CA VAL A 19 3.44 4.24 3.56
C VAL A 19 2.87 3.11 4.41
N ALA A 20 2.07 2.22 3.83
CA ALA A 20 1.54 1.04 4.51
C ALA A 20 2.69 0.12 4.99
N LEU A 21 3.68 -0.15 4.15
CA LEU A 21 4.86 -0.94 4.52
C LEU A 21 5.65 -0.28 5.67
N ILE A 22 5.88 1.03 5.59
CA ILE A 22 6.55 1.77 6.67
C ILE A 22 5.75 1.68 7.97
N GLY A 23 4.44 1.83 7.93
CA GLY A 23 3.59 1.72 9.12
C GLY A 23 3.55 0.31 9.73
N ILE A 24 3.60 -0.74 8.90
CA ILE A 24 3.55 -2.14 9.35
C ILE A 24 4.90 -2.60 9.91
N PHE A 25 5.98 -2.32 9.18
CA PHE A 25 7.33 -2.81 9.49
C PHE A 25 8.17 -1.84 10.30
N GLY A 26 7.84 -0.55 10.32
CA GLY A 26 8.53 0.46 11.10
C GLY A 26 8.27 0.30 12.60
N SER A 27 9.30 0.59 13.40
CA SER A 27 9.22 0.67 14.85
C SER A 27 9.48 2.10 15.33
N PRO A 28 8.74 2.59 16.32
CA PRO A 28 9.07 3.85 16.98
C PRO A 28 10.36 3.69 17.79
N GLU A 29 11.36 4.55 17.54
CA GLU A 29 12.64 4.58 18.28
C GLU A 29 12.65 5.69 19.35
N ASP A 30 11.90 6.77 19.14
CA ASP A 30 11.94 7.98 19.99
C ASP A 30 11.05 7.93 21.25
N TYR A 31 10.32 6.83 21.47
CA TYR A 31 9.37 6.70 22.58
C TYR A 31 9.80 5.63 23.58
N GLU A 32 9.56 5.86 24.87
CA GLU A 32 9.88 4.91 25.95
C GLU A 32 8.64 4.47 26.75
N GLY A 33 8.74 3.32 27.41
CA GLY A 33 7.72 2.82 28.34
C GLY A 33 6.34 2.61 27.69
N PHE A 34 5.28 3.12 28.32
CA PHE A 34 3.91 2.99 27.83
C PHE A 34 3.67 3.75 26.52
N ALA A 35 4.35 4.90 26.32
CA ALA A 35 4.22 5.69 25.10
C ALA A 35 4.72 4.93 23.87
N TRP A 36 5.76 4.11 24.02
CA TRP A 36 6.26 3.24 22.96
C TRP A 36 5.19 2.26 22.46
N TRP A 37 4.49 1.58 23.38
CA TRP A 37 3.42 0.66 23.03
C TRP A 37 2.29 1.35 22.29
N VAL A 38 1.87 2.54 22.73
CA VAL A 38 0.83 3.32 22.06
C VAL A 38 1.28 3.70 20.65
N ALA A 39 2.49 4.25 20.49
CA ALA A 39 3.04 4.62 19.19
C ALA A 39 3.14 3.41 18.24
N PHE A 40 3.54 2.26 18.75
CA PHE A 40 3.66 1.01 17.99
C PHE A 40 2.30 0.47 17.53
N PHE A 41 1.28 0.49 18.39
CA PHE A 41 -0.06 0.06 17.98
C PHE A 41 -0.70 1.04 16.99
N VAL A 42 -0.49 2.35 17.19
CA VAL A 42 -1.00 3.38 16.27
C VAL A 42 -0.35 3.26 14.89
N SER A 43 0.98 3.08 14.82
CA SER A 43 1.68 2.92 13.53
C SER A 43 1.15 1.70 12.77
N LYS A 44 0.95 0.58 13.47
CA LYS A 44 0.38 -0.63 12.86
C LYS A 44 -1.06 -0.46 12.42
N ALA A 45 -1.90 0.18 13.23
CA ALA A 45 -3.28 0.44 12.87
C ALA A 45 -3.37 1.29 11.60
N ILE A 46 -2.54 2.34 11.50
CA ILE A 46 -2.45 3.17 10.30
C ILE A 46 -1.91 2.36 9.10
N GLY A 47 -0.86 1.56 9.30
CA GLY A 47 -0.28 0.72 8.26
C GLY A 47 -1.28 -0.28 7.69
N PHE A 48 -2.01 -1.01 8.54
CA PHE A 48 -3.06 -1.94 8.11
C PHE A 48 -4.24 -1.21 7.46
N TYR A 49 -4.63 -0.05 7.98
CA TYR A 49 -5.70 0.75 7.37
C TYR A 49 -5.33 1.20 5.94
N LEU A 50 -4.10 1.68 5.74
CA LEU A 50 -3.59 2.05 4.42
C LEU A 50 -3.43 0.84 3.51
N GLY A 51 -3.01 -0.32 4.04
CA GLY A 51 -2.98 -1.57 3.29
C GLY A 51 -4.37 -2.02 2.82
N TYR A 52 -5.38 -1.90 3.68
CA TYR A 52 -6.78 -2.16 3.30
C TYR A 52 -7.27 -1.16 2.24
N LEU A 53 -6.93 0.12 2.38
CA LEU A 53 -7.28 1.15 1.42
C LEU A 53 -6.59 0.92 0.06
N TYR A 54 -5.33 0.49 0.06
CA TYR A 54 -4.61 0.03 -1.13
C TYR A 54 -5.37 -1.10 -1.81
N PHE A 55 -5.74 -2.15 -1.08
CA PHE A 55 -6.46 -3.30 -1.63
C PHE A 55 -7.81 -2.89 -2.22
N ARG A 56 -8.56 -2.03 -1.53
CA ARG A 56 -9.86 -1.52 -2.01
C ARG A 56 -9.71 -0.68 -3.29
N LEU A 57 -8.70 0.19 -3.36
CA LEU A 57 -8.43 0.99 -4.56
C LEU A 57 -7.96 0.13 -5.73
N PHE A 58 -7.10 -0.85 -5.45
CA PHE A 58 -6.65 -1.81 -6.46
C PHE A 58 -7.86 -2.54 -7.06
N MET A 59 -8.69 -3.19 -6.24
CA MET A 59 -9.89 -3.88 -6.72
C MET A 59 -10.85 -2.96 -7.48
N TYR A 60 -11.05 -1.72 -7.00
CA TYR A 60 -11.95 -0.77 -7.65
C TYR A 60 -11.47 -0.31 -9.03
N TRP A 61 -10.16 -0.09 -9.19
CA TRP A 61 -9.58 0.29 -10.48
C TRP A 61 -9.41 -0.91 -11.40
N ASP A 62 -9.17 -2.10 -10.86
CA ASP A 62 -9.07 -3.33 -11.63
C ASP A 62 -10.40 -3.69 -12.28
N ASP A 63 -11.49 -3.65 -11.52
CA ASP A 63 -12.86 -3.91 -12.01
C ASP A 63 -13.28 -2.95 -13.14
N ARG A 64 -12.71 -1.74 -13.15
CA ARG A 64 -12.93 -0.72 -14.21
C ARG A 64 -11.96 -0.84 -15.38
N ASN A 65 -11.07 -1.85 -15.37
CA ASN A 65 -10.02 -2.05 -16.36
C ASN A 65 -9.03 -0.87 -16.44
N GLU A 66 -8.93 -0.08 -15.37
CA GLU A 66 -8.16 1.17 -15.28
C GLU A 66 -6.69 0.94 -14.92
N ILE A 67 -6.39 -0.26 -14.40
CA ILE A 67 -5.06 -0.75 -14.06
C ILE A 67 -4.74 -2.12 -14.68
N ALA A 68 -5.41 -2.45 -15.79
CA ALA A 68 -5.33 -3.75 -16.46
C ALA A 68 -3.91 -4.23 -16.79
N GLU A 69 -2.96 -3.30 -16.95
CA GLU A 69 -1.56 -3.63 -17.22
C GLU A 69 -0.89 -4.30 -16.02
N LEU A 70 -1.28 -3.94 -14.80
CA LEU A 70 -0.76 -4.56 -13.58
C LEU A 70 -1.37 -5.94 -13.36
N SER A 71 -2.68 -6.11 -13.57
CA SER A 71 -3.31 -7.44 -13.46
C SER A 71 -2.81 -8.42 -14.52
N LYS A 72 -2.55 -7.95 -15.75
CA LYS A 72 -1.87 -8.77 -16.76
C LYS A 72 -0.48 -9.20 -16.31
N LEU A 73 0.33 -8.27 -15.78
CA LEU A 73 1.65 -8.60 -15.25
C LEU A 73 1.59 -9.60 -14.09
N VAL A 74 0.60 -9.49 -13.19
CA VAL A 74 0.42 -10.43 -12.08
C VAL A 74 0.06 -11.82 -12.60
N ASN A 75 -0.91 -11.93 -13.53
CA ASN A 75 -1.27 -13.21 -14.14
C ASN A 75 -0.10 -13.83 -14.90
N ASP A 76 0.65 -13.04 -15.67
CA ASP A 76 1.83 -13.51 -16.41
C ASP A 76 2.98 -13.99 -15.47
N MET A 77 2.96 -13.62 -14.18
CA MET A 77 3.93 -14.08 -13.17
C MET A 77 3.44 -15.33 -12.42
N GLU A 78 2.14 -15.63 -12.46
CA GLU A 78 1.55 -16.84 -11.85
C GLU A 78 1.56 -18.05 -12.80
N GLU A 79 1.71 -17.84 -14.12
CA GLU A 79 2.00 -18.89 -15.13
C GLU A 79 3.50 -19.27 -15.18
#